data_AF-A0A815BIZ0-F1
#
_entry.id   AF-A0A815BIZ0-F1
#
_cell.length_a   1.000
_cell.length_b   1.000
_cell.length_c   1.000
_cell.angle_alpha   90.00
_cell.angle_beta   90.00
_cell.angle_gamma   90.00
#
_symmetry.space_group_name_H-M   'P 1'
#
loop_
_entity.id
_entity.type
_entity.pdbx_description
1 polymer ?
#
loop_
_entity_poly.entity_id
_entity_poly.type
_entity_poly.pdbx_seq_one_letter_code
_entity_poly.pdbx_strand_id
1 'polypeptide(L)'
;MVDNDNTYLCTIESKTLSRYGVQARFLTSLRLGYFPSTTSTTSVENKKNIPKMDIALAWYCHYGVLTLFKGVNQTKACLCPPNYFGSQCQWQSQRVSLTLQFRMSSIIYSTVIYQLIIMLIDEQGTIAFTHEQIIYMPAHNCNTKFNIYLLYPHRPKHSSTNYSIRIDLFDKSILDY
;
A
#
# COMPACT_ATOMS: atom_id res chain seq x y z
N MET A 1 -35.34 2.83 -25.60
CA MET A 1 -35.76 3.52 -24.37
C MET A 1 -34.84 3.04 -23.26
N VAL A 2 -33.63 3.58 -23.27
CA VAL A 2 -33.00 4.40 -22.22
C VAL A 2 -32.59 3.55 -21.02
N ASP A 3 -31.36 3.04 -21.15
CA ASP A 3 -30.54 2.47 -20.10
C ASP A 3 -30.29 3.50 -18.99
N ASN A 4 -30.48 3.05 -17.75
CA ASN A 4 -30.36 3.87 -16.55
C ASN A 4 -28.96 3.67 -15.95
N ASP A 5 -27.95 4.24 -16.60
CA ASP A 5 -26.60 4.32 -16.05
C ASP A 5 -26.54 5.48 -15.05
N ASN A 6 -26.67 5.15 -13.77
CA ASN A 6 -26.41 6.06 -12.66
C ASN A 6 -24.90 6.34 -12.57
N THR A 7 -24.40 7.21 -13.45
CA THR A 7 -23.10 7.87 -13.28
C THR A 7 -23.25 8.91 -12.18
N TYR A 8 -22.92 8.54 -10.95
CA TYR A 8 -22.79 9.47 -9.84
C TYR A 8 -21.58 10.39 -10.12
N LEU A 9 -21.81 11.49 -10.85
CA LEU A 9 -20.92 12.64 -10.77
C LEU A 9 -20.90 13.11 -9.32
N CYS A 10 -19.71 13.28 -8.76
CA CYS A 10 -19.54 13.74 -7.39
C CYS A 10 -19.94 15.22 -7.30
N THR A 11 -21.25 15.49 -7.23
CA THR A 11 -21.79 16.81 -7.00
C THR A 11 -21.48 17.24 -5.57
N ILE A 12 -20.90 18.43 -5.43
CA ILE A 12 -20.81 19.10 -4.14
C ILE A 12 -22.23 19.52 -3.76
N GLU A 13 -22.91 18.73 -2.93
CA GLU A 13 -24.03 19.25 -2.16
C GLU A 13 -23.44 20.17 -1.07
N SER A 14 -23.49 21.48 -1.30
CA SER A 14 -23.30 22.48 -0.25
C SER A 14 -24.49 22.39 0.72
N LYS A 15 -24.44 21.46 1.66
CA LYS A 15 -25.47 21.37 2.72
C LYS A 15 -25.27 22.51 3.71
N THR A 16 -25.98 23.61 3.48
CA THR A 16 -26.53 24.42 4.57
C THR A 16 -27.32 23.49 5.49
N LEU A 17 -27.04 23.62 6.78
CA LEU A 17 -27.59 22.83 7.88
C LEU A 17 -29.12 22.84 7.81
N SER A 18 -29.75 21.71 7.45
CA SER A 18 -31.12 21.44 7.86
C SER A 18 -31.25 20.06 8.49
N ARG A 19 -31.48 20.15 9.79
CA ARG A 19 -31.85 19.20 10.80
C ARG A 19 -32.97 18.25 10.33
N TYR A 20 -32.65 17.00 10.00
CA TYR A 20 -33.55 15.85 10.19
C TYR A 20 -32.73 14.57 10.32
N GLY A 21 -32.93 13.85 11.42
CA GLY A 21 -32.09 12.75 11.85
C GLY A 21 -32.35 11.46 11.10
N VAL A 22 -31.27 10.77 10.73
CA VAL A 22 -31.22 9.31 10.59
C VAL A 22 -29.84 8.86 11.07
N GLN A 23 -29.79 8.19 12.23
CA GLN A 23 -28.59 7.48 12.68
C GLN A 23 -28.37 6.26 11.79
N ALA A 24 -27.52 6.39 10.76
CA ALA A 24 -27.00 5.22 10.06
C ALA A 24 -25.77 4.70 10.82
N ARG A 25 -25.99 3.70 11.68
CA ARG A 25 -24.90 2.89 12.25
C ARG A 25 -24.26 2.08 11.13
N PHE A 26 -23.15 2.54 10.58
CA PHE A 26 -22.33 1.74 9.68
C PHE A 26 -21.54 0.70 10.50
N LEU A 27 -22.06 -0.53 10.54
CA LEU A 27 -21.28 -1.70 10.92
C LEU A 27 -20.41 -2.09 9.72
N THR A 28 -19.16 -1.67 9.69
CA THR A 28 -18.18 -2.25 8.76
C THR A 28 -17.70 -3.59 9.33
N SER A 29 -18.31 -4.69 8.88
CA SER A 29 -17.71 -6.01 9.09
C SER A 29 -16.51 -6.15 8.16
N LEU A 30 -15.29 -6.22 8.73
CA LEU A 30 -14.13 -6.71 8.00
C LEU A 30 -14.34 -8.20 7.72
N ARG A 31 -14.79 -8.54 6.50
CA ARG A 31 -14.62 -9.89 5.98
C ARG A 31 -13.14 -10.06 5.63
N LEU A 32 -12.35 -10.53 6.59
CA LEU A 32 -11.15 -11.29 6.22
C LEU A 32 -11.62 -12.47 5.38
N GLY A 33 -10.99 -12.66 4.22
CA GLY A 33 -11.27 -13.77 3.33
C GLY A 33 -11.28 -15.10 4.09
N TYR A 34 -12.17 -15.99 3.66
CA TYR A 34 -12.33 -17.32 4.23
C TYR A 34 -11.02 -18.10 4.11
N PHE A 35 -10.37 -18.36 5.25
CA PHE A 35 -9.30 -19.34 5.32
C PHE A 35 -9.95 -20.73 5.36
N PRO A 36 -9.62 -21.63 4.42
CA PRO A 36 -10.20 -22.97 4.42
C PRO A 36 -9.77 -23.69 5.70
N SER A 37 -10.76 -24.25 6.41
CA SER A 37 -10.51 -25.15 7.53
C SER A 37 -9.73 -26.36 7.02
N THR A 38 -8.70 -26.77 7.75
CA THR A 38 -7.96 -28.01 7.47
C THR A 38 -8.93 -29.18 7.45
N THR A 39 -9.27 -29.63 6.25
CA THR A 39 -9.97 -30.89 6.04
C THR A 39 -8.96 -32.01 6.29
N SER A 40 -9.09 -32.63 7.45
CA SER A 40 -8.48 -33.93 7.74
C SER A 40 -9.02 -34.95 6.72
N THR A 41 -8.33 -35.10 5.60
CA THR A 41 -8.64 -36.14 4.61
C THR A 41 -7.78 -37.36 4.95
N THR A 42 -8.48 -38.43 5.30
CA THR A 42 -7.95 -39.75 5.63
C THR A 42 -7.06 -40.34 4.53
N SER A 43 -5.81 -40.59 4.90
CA SER A 43 -4.86 -41.62 4.43
C SER A 43 -5.04 -42.23 3.02
N VAL A 44 -4.20 -41.76 2.09
CA VAL A 44 -3.47 -42.64 1.17
C VAL A 44 -1.98 -42.36 1.40
N GLU A 45 -1.33 -43.23 2.18
CA GLU A 45 0.10 -43.12 2.48
C GLU A 45 0.94 -43.44 1.24
N ASN A 46 1.19 -42.42 0.42
CA ASN A 46 2.45 -42.33 -0.28
C ASN A 46 3.37 -41.46 0.58
N LYS A 47 4.21 -42.10 1.39
CA LYS A 47 5.31 -41.45 2.11
C LYS A 47 6.29 -40.84 1.11
N LYS A 48 5.95 -39.68 0.56
CA LYS A 48 6.94 -38.73 0.10
C LYS A 48 7.70 -38.32 1.34
N ASN A 49 9.01 -38.62 1.40
CA ASN A 49 9.90 -38.10 2.43
C ASN A 49 9.87 -36.57 2.33
N ILE A 50 8.99 -35.92 3.07
CA ILE A 50 9.00 -34.47 3.22
C ILE A 50 10.31 -34.17 3.95
N PRO A 51 11.25 -33.44 3.34
CA PRO A 51 12.47 -33.06 4.05
C PRO A 51 12.05 -32.29 5.29
N LYS A 52 12.43 -32.80 6.47
CA LYS A 52 12.19 -32.09 7.73
C LYS A 52 12.94 -30.77 7.67
N MET A 53 12.19 -29.68 7.53
CA MET A 53 12.75 -28.34 7.57
C MET A 53 13.21 -28.07 9.00
N ASP A 54 14.49 -27.72 9.14
CA ASP A 54 15.03 -27.28 10.42
C ASP A 54 14.34 -25.98 10.82
N ILE A 55 13.63 -26.03 11.94
CA ILE A 55 12.86 -24.92 12.51
C ILE A 55 13.78 -23.71 12.74
N ALA A 56 15.02 -23.93 13.21
CA ALA A 56 15.96 -22.84 13.44
C ALA A 56 16.35 -22.13 12.13
N LEU A 57 16.44 -22.88 11.02
CA LEU A 57 16.71 -22.32 9.69
C LEU A 57 15.51 -21.52 9.16
N ALA A 58 14.29 -21.97 9.45
CA ALA A 58 13.05 -21.28 9.06
C ALA A 58 12.92 -19.89 9.69
N TRP A 59 13.34 -19.76 10.96
CA TRP A 59 13.24 -18.50 11.72
C TRP A 59 14.45 -17.58 11.58
N TYR A 60 15.54 -18.03 10.95
CA TYR A 60 16.79 -17.28 10.87
C TYR A 60 16.64 -15.86 10.30
N CYS A 61 15.79 -15.69 9.27
CA CYS A 61 15.61 -14.39 8.62
C CYS A 61 14.40 -13.58 9.11
N HIS A 62 13.82 -13.88 10.27
CA HIS A 62 12.65 -13.17 10.82
C HIS A 62 11.56 -12.87 9.76
N TYR A 63 11.55 -11.65 9.19
CA TYR A 63 10.58 -11.17 8.19
C TYR A 63 11.06 -11.28 6.73
N GLY A 64 12.23 -11.87 6.50
CA GLY A 64 12.87 -12.01 5.19
C GLY A 64 13.03 -13.46 4.74
N VAL A 65 13.73 -13.64 3.63
CA VAL A 65 13.95 -14.94 3.00
C VAL A 65 15.41 -15.35 3.13
N LEU A 66 15.66 -16.54 3.66
CA LEU A 66 17.00 -17.12 3.76
C LEU A 66 17.51 -17.53 2.38
N THR A 67 18.67 -17.01 2.00
CA THR A 67 19.43 -17.45 0.84
C THR A 67 20.73 -18.10 1.29
N LEU A 68 21.10 -19.17 0.59
CA LEU A 68 22.32 -19.92 0.82
C LEU A 68 23.20 -19.73 -0.41
N PHE A 69 24.31 -19.02 -0.27
CA PHE A 69 25.28 -18.91 -1.35
C PHE A 69 26.15 -20.16 -1.37
N LYS A 70 26.12 -20.87 -2.49
CA LYS A 70 26.92 -22.08 -2.70
C LYS A 70 28.33 -21.66 -3.16
N GLY A 71 29.21 -21.37 -2.20
CA GLY A 71 30.63 -21.05 -2.42
C GLY A 71 31.56 -21.84 -1.50
N VAL A 72 32.85 -21.50 -1.48
CA VAL A 72 33.89 -22.18 -0.65
C VAL A 72 33.53 -22.13 0.85
N ASN A 73 32.92 -21.03 1.28
CA ASN A 73 32.26 -20.91 2.57
C ASN A 73 30.77 -20.74 2.31
N GLN A 74 29.94 -21.72 2.68
CA GLN A 74 28.48 -21.60 2.56
C GLN A 74 27.99 -20.44 3.44
N THR A 75 27.77 -19.27 2.85
CA THR A 75 27.31 -18.10 3.59
C THR A 75 25.79 -18.01 3.55
N LYS A 76 25.20 -17.89 4.75
CA LYS A 76 23.79 -17.59 4.95
C LYS A 76 23.60 -16.08 4.79
N ALA A 77 22.61 -15.67 4.01
CA ALA A 77 22.21 -14.28 3.90
C ALA A 77 20.69 -14.17 3.92
N CYS A 78 20.18 -13.00 4.30
CA CYS A 78 18.76 -12.74 4.30
C CYS A 78 18.42 -11.67 3.26
N LEU A 79 17.45 -11.98 2.40
CA LEU A 79 16.82 -10.99 1.54
C LEU A 79 15.68 -10.34 2.31
N CYS A 80 15.86 -9.07 2.67
CA CYS A 80 14.86 -8.33 3.43
C CYS A 80 13.85 -7.65 2.50
N PRO A 81 12.54 -7.73 2.81
CA PRO A 81 11.56 -6.88 2.15
C PRO A 81 11.82 -5.40 2.49
N PRO A 82 11.33 -4.43 1.69
CA PRO A 82 11.62 -3.00 1.88
C PRO A 82 11.29 -2.44 3.27
N ASN A 83 10.33 -3.04 3.96
CA ASN A 83 9.88 -2.62 5.30
C ASN A 83 10.79 -3.09 6.44
N TYR A 84 11.75 -3.97 6.18
CA TYR A 84 12.64 -4.53 7.21
C TYR A 84 14.10 -4.46 6.79
N PHE A 85 15.01 -4.38 7.76
CA PHE A 85 16.44 -4.29 7.50
C PHE A 85 17.25 -4.98 8.60
N GLY A 86 18.56 -5.08 8.37
CA GLY A 86 19.51 -5.82 9.21
C GLY A 86 19.93 -7.13 8.57
N SER A 87 20.96 -7.75 9.13
CA SER A 87 21.52 -9.02 8.62
C SER A 87 20.52 -10.18 8.64
N GLN A 88 19.50 -10.10 9.50
CA GLN A 88 18.43 -11.09 9.66
C GLN A 88 17.04 -10.48 9.48
N CYS A 89 16.95 -9.29 8.87
CA CYS A 89 15.69 -8.56 8.68
C CYS A 89 14.92 -8.33 9.99
N GLN A 90 15.64 -8.15 11.10
CA GLN A 90 15.09 -8.11 12.45
C GLN A 90 14.51 -6.73 12.83
N TRP A 91 14.87 -5.67 12.10
CA TRP A 91 14.46 -4.30 12.42
C TRP A 91 13.46 -3.76 11.41
N GLN A 92 12.40 -3.14 11.92
CA GLN A 92 11.39 -2.51 11.07
C GLN A 92 11.85 -1.11 10.64
N SER A 93 11.71 -0.83 9.35
CA SER A 93 11.92 0.50 8.78
C SER A 93 10.90 1.48 9.33
N GLN A 94 11.36 2.67 9.68
CA GLN A 94 10.47 3.78 10.02
C GLN A 94 9.77 4.29 8.76
N ARG A 95 8.51 4.70 8.91
CA ARG A 95 7.66 5.12 7.80
C ARG A 95 6.70 6.23 8.21
N VAL A 96 6.28 7.00 7.22
CA VAL A 96 5.15 7.92 7.34
C VAL A 96 3.92 7.23 6.75
N SER A 97 2.83 7.21 7.50
CA SER A 97 1.55 6.63 7.06
C SER A 97 0.56 7.75 6.80
N LEU A 98 0.03 7.82 5.59
CA LEU A 98 -0.86 8.88 5.14
C LEU A 98 -2.17 8.27 4.67
N THR A 99 -3.29 8.88 5.05
CA THR A 99 -4.60 8.57 4.48
C THR A 99 -5.11 9.82 3.78
N LEU A 100 -5.21 9.77 2.46
CA LEU A 100 -5.62 10.90 1.63
C LEU A 100 -6.94 10.58 0.92
N GLN A 101 -7.82 11.58 0.86
CA GLN A 101 -9.00 11.56 0.00
C GLN A 101 -8.95 12.80 -0.88
N PHE A 102 -8.90 12.59 -2.19
CA PHE A 102 -8.93 13.67 -3.16
C PHE A 102 -10.37 13.99 -3.51
N ARG A 103 -10.70 15.29 -3.64
CA ARG A 103 -12.00 15.77 -4.07
C ARG A 103 -11.79 16.85 -5.12
N MET A 104 -12.41 16.68 -6.28
CA MET A 104 -12.39 17.68 -7.35
C MET A 104 -13.78 18.27 -7.48
N SER A 105 -13.87 19.60 -7.42
CA SER A 105 -15.15 20.32 -7.35
C SER A 105 -15.78 20.62 -8.71
N SER A 106 -15.06 20.40 -9.80
CA SER A 106 -15.47 20.80 -11.14
C SER A 106 -15.89 19.60 -11.98
N ILE A 107 -17.08 19.71 -12.57
CA ILE A 107 -17.67 18.74 -13.49
C ILE A 107 -16.84 18.61 -14.78
N ILE A 108 -16.21 19.71 -15.22
CA ILE A 108 -15.41 19.77 -16.45
C ILE A 108 -14.22 18.82 -16.37
N TYR A 109 -13.67 18.62 -15.18
CA TYR A 109 -12.51 17.75 -14.94
C TYR A 109 -12.90 16.35 -14.47
N SER A 110 -14.18 16.00 -14.48
CA SER A 110 -14.66 14.73 -13.91
C SER A 110 -14.13 13.50 -14.65
N THR A 111 -13.92 13.62 -15.96
CA THR A 111 -13.43 12.56 -16.84
C THR A 111 -11.91 12.56 -17.03
N VAL A 112 -11.21 13.56 -16.47
CA VAL A 112 -9.76 13.67 -16.59
C VAL A 112 -9.08 12.63 -15.71
N ILE A 113 -8.06 11.98 -16.26
CA ILE A 113 -7.22 11.03 -15.54
C ILE A 113 -6.01 11.80 -15.01
N TYR A 114 -5.85 11.79 -13.70
CA TYR A 114 -4.71 12.37 -13.03
C TYR A 114 -3.71 11.29 -12.59
N GLN A 115 -2.43 11.61 -12.72
CA GLN A 115 -1.34 10.88 -12.10
C GLN A 115 -0.88 11.65 -10.88
N LEU A 116 -1.07 11.07 -9.69
CA LEU A 116 -0.48 11.59 -8.47
C LEU A 116 0.84 10.90 -8.21
N ILE A 117 1.84 11.68 -7.81
CA ILE A 117 3.12 11.19 -7.35
C ILE A 117 3.35 11.75 -5.95
N ILE A 118 3.47 10.85 -4.97
CA ILE A 118 3.53 11.17 -3.55
C ILE A 118 4.84 10.64 -3.02
N MET A 119 5.66 11.52 -2.47
CA MET A 119 7.06 11.21 -2.13
C MET A 119 7.50 11.93 -0.86
N LEU A 120 8.53 11.39 -0.22
CA LEU A 120 9.28 12.09 0.81
C LEU A 120 10.41 12.88 0.16
N ILE A 121 10.58 14.12 0.60
CA ILE A 121 11.71 14.99 0.25
C ILE A 121 12.47 15.36 1.52
N ASP A 122 13.79 15.47 1.43
CA ASP A 122 14.62 16.01 2.51
C ASP A 122 14.62 17.56 2.51
N GLU A 123 15.39 18.15 3.42
CA GLU A 123 15.52 19.61 3.57
C GLU A 123 16.10 20.28 2.31
N GLN A 124 16.88 19.55 1.53
CA GLN A 124 17.49 20.02 0.29
C GLN A 124 16.56 19.83 -0.92
N GLY A 125 15.38 19.23 -0.73
CA GLY A 125 14.43 18.90 -1.79
C GLY A 125 14.81 17.65 -2.59
N THR A 126 15.79 16.88 -2.13
CA THR A 126 16.18 15.61 -2.76
C THR A 126 15.08 14.58 -2.52
N ILE A 127 14.68 13.91 -3.60
CA ILE A 127 13.60 12.93 -3.58
C ILE A 127 14.11 11.63 -2.96
N ALA A 128 13.40 11.11 -1.96
CA ALA A 128 13.66 9.78 -1.43
C ALA A 128 13.34 8.72 -2.50
N PHE A 129 14.17 7.66 -2.58
CA PHE A 129 14.06 6.60 -3.59
C PHE A 129 12.69 5.90 -3.68
N THR A 130 11.87 5.97 -2.64
CA THR A 130 10.53 5.36 -2.62
C THR A 130 9.46 6.43 -2.77
N HIS A 131 8.70 6.36 -3.85
CA HIS A 131 7.54 7.19 -4.13
C HIS A 131 6.33 6.31 -4.47
N GLU A 132 5.15 6.86 -4.21
CA GLU A 132 3.88 6.20 -4.46
C GLU A 132 3.18 6.90 -5.63
N GLN A 133 2.65 6.09 -6.54
CA GLN A 133 2.01 6.56 -7.76
C GLN A 133 0.57 6.10 -7.79
N ILE A 134 -0.35 7.05 -7.92
CA ILE A 134 -1.79 6.77 -7.91
C ILE A 134 -2.40 7.35 -9.18
N ILE A 135 -3.17 6.53 -9.88
CA ILE A 135 -4.04 6.99 -10.96
C ILE A 135 -5.38 7.35 -10.33
N TYR A 136 -5.82 8.59 -10.53
CA TYR A 136 -7.05 9.13 -9.95
C TYR A 136 -7.93 9.72 -11.04
N MET A 137 -9.16 9.25 -11.12
CA MET A 137 -10.20 9.80 -11.98
C MET A 137 -11.36 10.28 -11.11
N PRO A 138 -11.70 11.58 -11.09
CA PRO A 138 -12.69 12.10 -10.15
C PRO A 138 -14.05 11.42 -10.23
N ALA A 139 -14.53 11.10 -11.44
CA ALA A 139 -15.80 10.40 -11.63
C ALA A 139 -15.86 9.00 -10.96
N HIS A 140 -14.72 8.34 -10.77
CA HIS A 140 -14.67 6.99 -10.17
C HIS A 140 -14.12 6.97 -8.75
N ASN A 141 -13.22 7.88 -8.40
CA ASN A 141 -12.39 7.76 -7.20
C ASN A 141 -12.66 8.83 -6.13
N CYS A 142 -13.66 9.70 -6.27
CA CYS A 142 -13.89 10.80 -5.33
C CYS A 142 -14.18 10.37 -3.88
N ASN A 143 -14.69 9.15 -3.69
CA ASN A 143 -14.96 8.58 -2.36
C ASN A 143 -13.86 7.63 -1.88
N THR A 144 -12.84 7.39 -2.71
CA THR A 144 -11.73 6.50 -2.38
C THR A 144 -10.79 7.17 -1.38
N LYS A 145 -10.46 6.44 -0.32
CA LYS A 145 -9.40 6.81 0.63
C LYS A 145 -8.15 6.00 0.29
N PHE A 146 -7.08 6.70 -0.03
CA PHE A 146 -5.79 6.11 -0.35
C PHE A 146 -4.94 6.04 0.91
N ASN A 147 -4.53 4.82 1.29
CA ASN A 147 -3.61 4.59 2.40
C ASN A 147 -2.21 4.37 1.85
N ILE A 148 -1.29 5.27 2.18
CA ILE A 148 0.02 5.41 1.55
C ILE A 148 1.10 5.29 2.62
N TYR A 149 2.15 4.53 2.33
CA TYR A 149 3.25 4.28 3.25
C TYR A 149 4.57 4.71 2.63
N LEU A 150 5.13 5.83 3.08
CA LEU A 150 6.40 6.34 2.58
C LEU A 150 7.52 5.94 3.54
N LEU A 151 8.54 5.24 3.02
CA LEU A 151 9.69 4.79 3.79
C LEU A 151 10.79 5.85 3.82
N TYR A 152 11.47 5.98 4.94
CA TYR A 152 12.68 6.81 4.99
C TYR A 152 13.81 6.14 4.20
N PRO A 153 14.64 6.92 3.49
CA PRO A 153 15.70 6.38 2.65
C PRO A 153 16.81 5.72 3.47
N HIS A 154 17.15 6.29 4.63
CA HIS A 154 18.09 5.71 5.56
C HIS A 154 17.38 4.85 6.63
N ARG A 155 17.99 3.71 6.96
CA ARG A 155 17.45 2.73 7.90
C ARG A 155 18.55 2.39 8.93
N PRO A 156 18.45 2.87 10.18
CA PRO A 156 17.36 3.67 10.76
C PRO A 156 17.32 5.12 10.24
N LYS A 157 16.21 5.83 10.43
CA LYS A 157 16.12 7.26 10.07
C LYS A 157 17.08 8.06 10.95
N HIS A 158 17.83 8.99 10.36
CA HIS A 158 18.62 9.96 11.13
C HIS A 158 17.68 10.95 11.85
N SER A 159 17.97 11.20 13.14
CA SER A 159 17.18 12.12 13.96
C SER A 159 17.36 13.59 13.59
N SER A 160 18.47 13.94 12.93
CA SER A 160 18.82 15.31 12.53
C SER A 160 18.20 15.76 11.22
N THR A 161 17.66 14.84 10.41
CA THR A 161 17.13 15.16 9.08
C THR A 161 15.63 15.35 9.14
N ASN A 162 15.17 16.54 8.74
CA ASN A 162 13.76 16.79 8.52
C ASN A 162 13.32 16.32 7.13
N TYR A 163 12.11 15.81 7.06
CA TYR A 163 11.50 15.37 5.82
C TYR A 163 10.13 15.99 5.67
N SER A 164 9.81 16.38 4.45
CA SER A 164 8.48 16.88 4.08
C SER A 164 7.84 15.91 3.08
N ILE A 165 6.50 15.95 3.02
CA ILE A 165 5.75 15.17 2.04
C ILE A 165 5.48 16.09 0.86
N ARG A 166 5.86 15.65 -0.33
CA ARG A 166 5.54 16.32 -1.59
C ARG A 166 4.51 15.50 -2.35
N ILE A 167 3.49 16.18 -2.86
CA ILE A 167 2.41 15.59 -3.65
C ILE A 167 2.34 16.39 -4.94
N ASP A 168 2.69 15.74 -6.05
CA ASP A 168 2.58 16.31 -7.38
C ASP A 168 1.38 15.70 -8.11
N LEU A 169 0.61 16.54 -8.81
CA LEU A 169 -0.58 16.16 -9.57
C LEU A 169 -0.33 16.49 -11.05
N PHE A 170 -0.37 15.47 -11.91
CA PHE A 170 -0.20 15.61 -13.35
C PHE A 170 -1.46 15.20 -14.08
N ASP A 171 -1.86 15.99 -15.06
CA ASP A 171 -2.91 15.60 -16.02
C ASP A 171 -2.31 14.60 -17.02
N LYS A 172 -2.86 13.38 -17.06
CA LYS A 172 -2.39 12.32 -17.96
C LYS A 172 -3.04 12.39 -19.35
N SER A 173 -4.08 13.21 -19.53
CA SER A 173 -4.75 13.40 -20.82
C SER A 173 -3.99 14.32 -21.77
N ILE A 174 -3.06 15.13 -21.24
CA ILE A 174 -2.16 16.00 -22.01
C ILE A 174 -0.83 15.28 -22.24
N LEU A 175 -0.86 14.23 -23.07
CA LEU A 175 0.33 13.76 -23.79
C LEU A 175 0.05 13.99 -25.27
N ASP A 176 0.04 15.26 -25.69
CA ASP A 176 0.15 15.60 -27.10
C ASP A 176 1.56 15.17 -27.57
N TYR A 177 1.59 14.31 -28.58
CA TYR A 177 2.82 13.90 -29.29
C TYR A 177 3.07 14.82 -30.47
#